data_AF-A0A3R7VT37-F1
#
_entry.id   AF-A0A3R7VT37-F1
#
_cell.length_a   1.000
_cell.length_b   1.000
_cell.length_c   1.000
_cell.angle_alpha   90.00
_cell.angle_beta   90.00
_cell.angle_gamma   90.00
#
_symmetry.space_group_name_H-M   'P 1'
#
loop_
_entity.id
_entity.type
_entity.pdbx_description
1 polymer ?
#
loop_
_entity_poly.entity_id
_entity_poly.type
_entity_poly.pdbx_seq_one_letter_code
_entity_poly.pdbx_strand_id
1 'polypeptide(L)'
;MTANRIHFSLLIVALVGALAGCYKAPEFINPVYSCECGSVTFRDSLYNLKMAEAVVPDSLEPLSRSYHIVADLRTLEEVDAHVPAHDLTFHFSFPELYEETNVYYVQQEDIQHLVQVINHGDDTYPILNYKATEGSIVIYPAFNGGEETVEFNLTVRKSLDSILVDSPIAFTGTFTGIIE
;
A
#
# COMPACT_ATOMS: atom_id res chain seq x y z
N MET A 1 47.00 30.91 -51.09
CA MET A 1 46.10 31.37 -50.00
C MET A 1 44.88 30.45 -49.92
N THR A 2 45.00 29.25 -49.34
CA THR A 2 43.87 28.29 -49.28
C THR A 2 43.92 27.39 -48.03
N ALA A 3 45.10 27.16 -47.46
CA ALA A 3 45.27 26.31 -46.26
C ALA A 3 44.66 26.89 -44.97
N ASN A 4 44.52 28.21 -44.84
CA ASN A 4 44.06 28.85 -43.60
C ASN A 4 42.53 28.86 -43.43
N ARG A 5 41.76 28.50 -44.47
CA ARG A 5 40.28 28.47 -44.43
C ARG A 5 39.72 27.14 -43.91
N ILE A 6 40.45 26.04 -44.09
CA ILE A 6 39.97 24.68 -43.79
C ILE A 6 40.06 24.40 -42.27
N HIS A 7 41.10 24.90 -41.60
CA HIS A 7 41.25 24.73 -40.14
C HIS A 7 40.21 25.51 -39.32
N PHE A 8 39.75 26.66 -39.82
CA PHE A 8 38.75 27.47 -39.13
C PHE A 8 37.33 26.85 -39.20
N SER A 9 37.01 26.15 -40.29
CA SER A 9 35.70 25.50 -40.47
C SER A 9 35.52 24.24 -39.60
N LEU A 10 36.59 23.50 -39.32
CA LEU A 10 36.55 22.31 -38.45
C LEU A 10 36.32 22.66 -36.98
N LEU A 11 36.83 23.81 -36.52
CA LEU A 11 36.65 24.27 -35.15
C LEU A 11 35.20 24.69 -34.84
N ILE A 12 34.51 25.26 -35.83
CA ILE A 12 33.12 25.72 -35.70
C ILE A 12 32.15 24.52 -35.61
N VAL A 13 32.37 23.47 -36.39
CA VAL A 13 31.52 22.26 -36.36
C VAL A 13 31.63 21.51 -35.03
N ALA A 14 32.83 21.44 -34.44
CA ALA A 14 33.05 20.83 -33.13
C ALA A 14 32.35 21.61 -32.00
N LEU A 15 32.31 22.95 -32.09
CA LEU A 15 31.64 23.80 -31.09
C LEU A 15 30.11 23.68 -31.15
N VAL A 16 29.53 23.55 -32.35
CA VAL A 16 28.07 23.37 -32.53
C VAL A 16 27.62 21.97 -32.05
N GLY A 17 28.44 20.94 -32.25
CA GLY A 17 28.16 19.59 -31.73
C GLY A 17 28.17 19.52 -30.20
N ALA A 18 29.04 20.29 -29.52
CA ALA A 18 29.10 20.34 -28.07
C ALA A 18 27.90 21.06 -27.42
N LEU A 19 27.25 21.99 -28.14
CA LEU A 19 26.09 22.74 -27.64
C LEU A 19 24.75 22.06 -27.96
N ALA A 20 24.70 21.16 -28.94
CA ALA A 20 23.49 20.41 -29.30
C ALA A 20 23.26 19.14 -28.45
N GLY A 21 24.19 18.80 -27.56
CA GLY A 21 24.19 17.52 -26.82
C GLY A 21 23.53 17.52 -25.44
N CYS A 22 23.05 18.66 -24.92
CA CYS A 22 22.35 18.70 -23.64
C CYS A 22 20.89 18.28 -23.81
N TYR A 23 20.65 16.97 -23.86
CA TYR A 23 19.31 16.43 -23.68
C TYR A 23 18.89 16.71 -22.24
N LYS A 24 17.99 17.68 -22.04
CA LYS A 24 17.36 17.91 -20.75
C LYS A 24 16.40 16.73 -20.56
N ALA A 25 16.83 15.72 -19.81
CA ALA A 25 15.94 14.66 -19.39
C ALA A 25 14.69 15.32 -18.74
N PRO A 26 13.48 14.85 -19.06
CA PRO A 26 12.30 15.34 -18.37
C PRO A 26 12.50 15.15 -16.86
N GLU A 27 11.97 16.09 -16.09
CA GLU A 27 11.99 16.00 -14.64
C GLU A 27 11.28 14.70 -14.23
N PHE A 28 11.98 13.85 -13.49
CA PHE A 28 11.41 12.60 -12.99
C PHE A 28 10.41 12.95 -11.89
N ILE A 29 9.14 12.69 -12.13
CA ILE A 29 8.08 12.85 -11.13
C ILE A 29 7.83 11.48 -10.53
N ASN A 30 7.94 11.37 -9.20
CA ASN A 30 7.70 10.13 -8.50
C ASN A 30 6.19 9.80 -8.56
N PRO A 31 5.78 8.61 -9.05
CA PRO A 31 4.38 8.23 -9.04
C PRO A 31 3.85 8.11 -7.61
N VAL A 32 2.84 8.92 -7.28
CA VAL A 32 2.02 8.73 -6.09
C VAL A 32 0.91 7.75 -6.44
N TYR A 33 0.91 6.58 -5.79
CA TYR A 33 -0.12 5.55 -6.03
C TYR A 33 -1.26 5.76 -5.04
N SER A 34 -2.42 6.22 -5.54
CA SER A 34 -3.72 6.20 -4.83
C SER A 34 -4.69 5.39 -5.66
N CYS A 35 -5.31 4.37 -5.07
CA CYS A 35 -6.32 3.56 -5.74
C CYS A 35 -7.72 4.21 -5.70
N GLU A 36 -7.92 5.29 -4.93
CA GLU A 36 -9.24 5.83 -4.56
C GLU A 36 -10.21 4.76 -4.00
N CYS A 37 -9.65 3.66 -3.50
CA CYS A 37 -10.38 2.49 -3.04
C CYS A 37 -10.60 2.48 -1.53
N GLY A 38 -10.10 3.48 -0.79
CA GLY A 38 -10.32 3.59 0.65
C GLY A 38 -9.21 4.29 1.40
N SER A 39 -9.32 4.29 2.72
CA SER A 39 -8.33 4.86 3.63
C SER A 39 -8.28 4.12 4.96
N VAL A 40 -7.16 4.26 5.66
CA VAL A 40 -6.92 3.66 6.97
C VAL A 40 -6.34 4.69 7.93
N THR A 41 -6.75 4.64 9.19
CA THR A 41 -6.14 5.40 10.27
C THR A 41 -5.26 4.47 11.09
N PHE A 42 -3.98 4.81 11.22
CA PHE A 42 -3.00 4.07 12.01
C PHE A 42 -2.16 5.06 12.81
N ARG A 43 -2.03 4.83 14.13
CA ARG A 43 -1.31 5.75 15.05
C ARG A 43 -1.74 7.21 14.89
N ASP A 44 -3.05 7.44 14.91
CA ASP A 44 -3.69 8.76 14.81
C ASP A 44 -3.47 9.50 13.47
N SER A 45 -2.88 8.85 12.47
CA SER A 45 -2.65 9.41 11.14
C SER A 45 -3.51 8.70 10.10
N LEU A 46 -4.10 9.48 9.18
CA LEU A 46 -4.92 8.98 8.09
C LEU A 46 -4.04 8.75 6.84
N TYR A 47 -4.17 7.58 6.24
CA TYR A 47 -3.45 7.18 5.04
C TYR A 47 -4.42 6.69 3.98
N ASN A 48 -4.28 7.20 2.75
CA ASN A 48 -5.01 6.68 1.60
C ASN A 48 -4.43 5.34 1.19
N LEU A 49 -5.30 4.43 0.73
CA LEU A 49 -4.87 3.16 0.20
C LEU A 49 -4.24 3.36 -1.18
N LYS A 50 -3.14 2.64 -1.42
CA LYS A 50 -2.59 2.45 -2.77
C LYS A 50 -3.12 1.18 -3.44
N MET A 51 -3.71 0.27 -2.64
CA MET A 51 -4.28 -0.99 -3.09
C MET A 51 -5.33 -1.47 -2.10
N ALA A 52 -6.42 -2.01 -2.61
CA ALA A 52 -7.35 -2.86 -1.89
C ALA A 52 -7.79 -3.99 -2.82
N GLU A 53 -7.62 -5.22 -2.36
CA GLU A 53 -7.95 -6.43 -3.08
C GLU A 53 -8.89 -7.27 -2.23
N ALA A 54 -9.93 -7.79 -2.86
CA ALA A 54 -10.88 -8.73 -2.28
C ALA A 54 -10.94 -9.96 -3.18
N VAL A 55 -10.77 -11.14 -2.63
CA VAL A 55 -10.75 -12.38 -3.40
C VAL A 55 -11.58 -13.46 -2.72
N VAL A 56 -12.11 -14.36 -3.53
CA VAL A 56 -12.70 -15.63 -3.10
C VAL A 56 -11.58 -16.68 -3.16
N PRO A 57 -10.96 -17.06 -2.03
CA PRO A 57 -9.78 -17.92 -2.05
C PRO A 57 -10.09 -19.35 -2.53
N ASP A 58 -11.30 -19.86 -2.27
CA ASP A 58 -11.73 -21.18 -2.72
C ASP A 58 -13.01 -21.07 -3.55
N SER A 59 -12.93 -21.46 -4.83
CA SER A 59 -14.07 -21.48 -5.74
C SER A 59 -15.19 -22.44 -5.34
N LEU A 60 -14.91 -23.43 -4.47
CA LEU A 60 -15.91 -24.35 -3.93
C LEU A 60 -16.67 -23.74 -2.74
N GLU A 61 -16.10 -22.73 -2.09
CA GLU A 61 -16.66 -22.01 -0.95
C GLU A 61 -16.91 -20.55 -1.36
N PRO A 62 -17.99 -20.25 -2.11
CA PRO A 62 -18.24 -18.94 -2.70
C PRO A 62 -18.49 -17.84 -1.66
N LEU A 63 -18.68 -18.21 -0.39
CA LEU A 63 -18.82 -17.32 0.75
C LEU A 63 -17.50 -17.07 1.49
N SER A 64 -16.42 -17.77 1.14
CA SER A 64 -15.08 -17.50 1.69
C SER A 64 -14.56 -16.15 1.20
N ARG A 65 -13.86 -15.39 2.05
CA ARG A 65 -13.30 -14.09 1.66
C ARG A 65 -11.91 -13.87 2.19
N SER A 66 -11.06 -13.27 1.37
CA SER A 66 -9.74 -12.80 1.76
C SER A 66 -9.54 -11.39 1.24
N TYR A 67 -9.00 -10.54 2.10
CA TYR A 67 -8.74 -9.14 1.81
C TYR A 67 -7.27 -8.83 1.97
N HIS A 68 -6.77 -7.94 1.12
CA HIS A 68 -5.43 -7.39 1.23
C HIS A 68 -5.45 -5.91 0.88
N ILE A 69 -5.06 -5.07 1.84
CA ILE A 69 -4.95 -3.63 1.62
C ILE A 69 -3.53 -3.15 1.91
N VAL A 70 -3.12 -2.11 1.18
CA VAL A 70 -1.81 -1.50 1.34
C VAL A 70 -1.94 0.02 1.35
N ALA A 71 -1.31 0.66 2.33
CA ALA A 71 -1.11 2.11 2.41
C ALA A 71 0.38 2.45 2.41
N ASP A 72 0.73 3.62 1.89
CA ASP A 72 2.07 4.20 2.02
C ASP A 72 2.10 5.11 3.26
N LEU A 73 3.03 4.85 4.17
CA LEU A 73 3.20 5.60 5.42
C LEU A 73 4.11 6.82 5.26
N ARG A 74 4.73 7.01 4.09
CA ARG A 74 5.60 8.15 3.81
C ARG A 74 4.80 9.45 3.68
N THR A 75 5.40 10.56 4.08
CA THR A 75 4.86 11.90 3.77
C THR A 75 5.11 12.25 2.30
N LEU A 76 4.42 13.28 1.80
CA LEU A 76 4.65 13.76 0.43
C LEU A 76 6.10 14.21 0.22
N GLU A 77 6.69 14.88 1.22
CA GLU A 77 8.09 15.30 1.17
C GLU A 77 9.06 14.12 1.12
N GLU A 78 8.76 13.02 1.83
CA GLU A 78 9.57 11.81 1.80
C GLU A 78 9.47 11.08 0.45
N VAL A 79 8.26 11.06 -0.14
CA VAL A 79 8.05 10.55 -1.50
C VAL A 79 8.84 11.38 -2.52
N ASP A 80 8.75 12.70 -2.45
CA ASP A 80 9.48 13.63 -3.32
C ASP A 80 11.00 13.53 -3.12
N ALA A 81 11.46 13.29 -1.89
CA ALA A 81 12.85 13.07 -1.54
C ALA A 81 13.37 11.66 -1.88
N HIS A 82 12.53 10.80 -2.48
CA HIS A 82 12.90 9.43 -2.88
C HIS A 82 13.37 8.56 -1.70
N VAL A 83 12.78 8.78 -0.51
CA VAL A 83 13.03 7.92 0.64
C VAL A 83 12.51 6.50 0.31
N PRO A 84 13.24 5.43 0.71
CA PRO A 84 12.78 4.06 0.54
C PRO A 84 11.34 3.86 1.04
N ALA A 85 10.59 2.98 0.38
CA ALA A 85 9.18 2.75 0.68
C ALA A 85 8.95 2.36 2.15
N HIS A 86 7.81 2.79 2.70
CA HIS A 86 7.40 2.47 4.06
C HIS A 86 5.92 2.15 4.04
N ASP A 87 5.58 0.87 4.05
CA ASP A 87 4.23 0.40 3.76
C ASP A 87 3.53 -0.11 5.01
N LEU A 88 2.22 0.09 5.07
CA LEU A 88 1.32 -0.59 5.98
C LEU A 88 0.47 -1.57 5.17
N THR A 89 0.57 -2.86 5.48
CA THR A 89 -0.26 -3.90 4.88
C THR A 89 -1.23 -4.43 5.93
N PHE A 90 -2.46 -4.70 5.53
CA PHE A 90 -3.40 -5.46 6.34
C PHE A 90 -3.99 -6.58 5.50
N HIS A 91 -3.75 -7.81 5.94
CA HIS A 91 -4.34 -9.00 5.38
C HIS A 91 -5.29 -9.62 6.41
N PHE A 92 -6.47 -10.02 5.97
CA PHE A 92 -7.41 -10.74 6.79
C PHE A 92 -8.34 -11.60 5.95
N SER A 93 -8.73 -12.74 6.49
CA SER A 93 -9.55 -13.72 5.78
C SER A 93 -10.56 -14.39 6.69
N PHE A 94 -11.65 -14.81 6.05
CA PHE A 94 -12.81 -15.47 6.62
C PHE A 94 -13.01 -16.78 5.88
N PRO A 95 -13.08 -17.92 6.59
CA PRO A 95 -13.43 -19.20 5.99
C PRO A 95 -14.79 -19.15 5.29
N GLU A 96 -15.77 -18.46 5.89
CA GLU A 96 -17.12 -18.29 5.38
C GLU A 96 -17.70 -16.98 5.92
N LEU A 97 -18.37 -16.21 5.06
CA LEU A 97 -19.22 -15.10 5.46
C LEU A 97 -20.64 -15.60 5.70
N TYR A 98 -21.26 -15.14 6.78
CA TYR A 98 -22.63 -15.49 7.13
C TYR A 98 -23.63 -14.54 6.47
N GLU A 99 -24.65 -15.07 5.78
CA GLU A 99 -25.68 -14.25 5.15
C GLU A 99 -26.53 -13.44 6.15
N GLU A 100 -26.64 -13.91 7.39
CA GLU A 100 -27.46 -13.29 8.44
C GLU A 100 -26.72 -12.23 9.26
N THR A 101 -25.38 -12.15 9.18
CA THR A 101 -24.58 -11.16 9.91
C THR A 101 -23.43 -10.61 9.07
N ASN A 102 -23.35 -9.29 9.06
CA ASN A 102 -22.29 -8.55 8.37
C ASN A 102 -21.19 -8.07 9.33
N VAL A 103 -21.31 -8.36 10.63
CA VAL A 103 -20.39 -7.86 11.67
C VAL A 103 -19.63 -9.03 12.28
N TYR A 104 -18.30 -8.95 12.22
CA TYR A 104 -17.38 -9.99 12.67
C TYR A 104 -16.50 -9.43 13.79
N TYR A 105 -16.60 -10.00 14.98
CA TYR A 105 -15.81 -9.56 16.14
C TYR A 105 -14.53 -10.40 16.25
N VAL A 106 -13.37 -9.74 16.30
CA VAL A 106 -12.05 -10.39 16.31
C VAL A 106 -11.86 -11.38 17.48
N GLN A 107 -12.57 -11.17 18.59
CA GLN A 107 -12.46 -12.06 19.76
C GLN A 107 -13.40 -13.27 19.72
N GLN A 108 -14.39 -13.27 18.82
CA GLN A 108 -15.45 -14.28 18.78
C GLN A 108 -15.32 -15.17 17.55
N GLU A 109 -14.79 -14.63 16.46
CA GLU A 109 -14.67 -15.30 15.17
C GLU A 109 -13.23 -15.76 14.91
N ASP A 110 -13.07 -16.85 14.17
CA ASP A 110 -11.76 -17.33 13.71
C ASP A 110 -11.30 -16.54 12.47
N ILE A 111 -10.97 -15.26 12.69
CA ILE A 111 -10.48 -14.35 11.65
C ILE A 111 -8.96 -14.49 11.58
N GLN A 112 -8.45 -15.06 10.49
CA GLN A 112 -7.02 -15.02 10.23
C GLN A 112 -6.67 -13.60 9.81
N HIS A 113 -5.73 -12.97 10.51
CA HIS A 113 -5.39 -11.58 10.24
C HIS A 113 -3.93 -11.26 10.58
N LEU A 114 -3.36 -10.32 9.84
CA LEU A 114 -2.01 -9.82 10.05
C LEU A 114 -1.91 -8.38 9.54
N VAL A 115 -1.51 -7.48 10.44
CA VAL A 115 -1.11 -6.12 10.08
C VAL A 115 0.41 -6.07 10.10
N GLN A 116 1.03 -5.51 9.07
CA GLN A 116 2.48 -5.36 9.02
C GLN A 116 2.84 -3.93 8.63
N VAL A 117 3.84 -3.38 9.31
CA VAL A 117 4.56 -2.20 8.86
C VAL A 117 5.87 -2.67 8.28
N ILE A 118 6.12 -2.32 7.02
CA ILE A 118 7.30 -2.75 6.25
C ILE A 118 8.08 -1.49 5.88
N ASN A 119 9.23 -1.27 6.52
CA ASN A 119 10.13 -0.18 6.20
C ASN A 119 11.29 -0.70 5.34
N HIS A 120 11.27 -0.39 4.05
CA HIS A 120 12.30 -0.81 3.11
C HIS A 120 13.64 -0.07 3.27
N GLY A 121 13.69 0.97 4.11
CA GLY A 121 14.91 1.70 4.45
C GLY A 121 15.57 1.25 5.76
N ASP A 122 14.96 0.33 6.52
CA ASP A 122 15.51 -0.19 7.77
C ASP A 122 16.11 -1.59 7.56
N ASP A 123 17.43 -1.67 7.53
CA ASP A 123 18.16 -2.94 7.32
C ASP A 123 18.17 -3.85 8.57
N THR A 124 17.76 -3.36 9.74
CA THR A 124 17.85 -4.11 11.01
C THR A 124 16.52 -4.71 11.40
N TYR A 125 15.45 -3.92 11.35
CA TYR A 125 14.09 -4.35 11.70
C TYR A 125 13.08 -3.90 10.63
N PRO A 126 13.20 -4.40 9.39
CA PRO A 126 12.38 -3.94 8.27
C PRO A 126 10.90 -4.23 8.44
N ILE A 127 10.52 -5.20 9.28
CA ILE A 127 9.13 -5.66 9.40
C ILE A 127 8.70 -5.64 10.86
N LEU A 128 7.59 -4.95 11.13
CA LEU A 128 6.90 -4.96 12.41
C LEU A 128 5.51 -5.56 12.24
N ASN A 129 5.23 -6.65 12.96
CA ASN A 129 3.95 -7.33 12.91
C ASN A 129 3.04 -6.83 14.02
N TYR A 130 1.74 -6.76 13.72
CA TYR A 130 0.68 -6.44 14.67
C TYR A 130 -0.46 -7.44 14.52
N LYS A 131 -1.13 -7.70 15.63
CA LYS A 131 -2.33 -8.55 15.70
C LYS A 131 -3.49 -7.74 16.26
N ALA A 132 -4.66 -7.91 15.69
CA ALA A 132 -5.88 -7.35 16.23
C ALA A 132 -6.25 -8.12 17.50
N THR A 133 -6.58 -7.39 18.55
CA THR A 133 -6.92 -7.96 19.87
C THR A 133 -8.38 -7.72 20.22
N GLU A 134 -8.97 -6.66 19.68
CA GLU A 134 -10.34 -6.21 19.93
C GLU A 134 -10.90 -5.51 18.70
N GLY A 135 -12.23 -5.37 18.66
CA GLY A 135 -12.93 -4.62 17.63
C GLY A 135 -13.75 -5.49 16.69
N SER A 136 -14.22 -4.87 15.62
CA SER A 136 -15.09 -5.48 14.63
C SER A 136 -14.72 -5.12 13.21
N ILE A 137 -15.06 -6.03 12.30
CA ILE A 137 -15.01 -5.83 10.86
C ILE A 137 -16.45 -5.95 10.36
N VAL A 138 -16.91 -4.95 9.61
CA VAL A 138 -18.21 -4.94 8.96
C VAL A 138 -17.99 -5.12 7.46
N ILE A 139 -18.65 -6.12 6.88
CA ILE A 139 -18.53 -6.45 5.46
C ILE A 139 -19.90 -6.31 4.83
N TYR A 140 -19.99 -5.58 3.72
CA TYR A 140 -21.17 -5.51 2.88
C TYR A 140 -20.95 -6.38 1.65
N PRO A 141 -21.21 -7.70 1.75
CA PRO A 141 -20.73 -8.67 0.78
C PRO A 141 -21.37 -8.53 -0.59
N ALA A 142 -20.57 -8.73 -1.63
CA ALA A 142 -21.03 -8.83 -3.01
C ALA A 142 -21.20 -10.31 -3.40
N PHE A 143 -22.31 -10.94 -2.98
CA PHE A 143 -22.55 -12.38 -3.19
C PHE A 143 -22.57 -12.83 -4.66
N ASN A 144 -22.88 -11.92 -5.59
CA ASN A 144 -22.94 -12.20 -7.03
C ASN A 144 -21.81 -11.49 -7.80
N GLY A 145 -20.72 -11.14 -7.13
CA GLY A 145 -19.65 -10.31 -7.68
C GLY A 145 -19.98 -8.81 -7.66
N GLY A 146 -18.96 -7.99 -7.93
CA GLY A 146 -19.05 -6.53 -7.93
C GLY A 146 -18.33 -5.88 -6.76
N GLU A 147 -18.76 -4.66 -6.43
CA GLU A 147 -18.17 -3.85 -5.35
C GLU A 147 -18.58 -4.38 -3.98
N GLU A 148 -17.57 -4.62 -3.13
CA GLU A 148 -17.73 -5.07 -1.76
C GLU A 148 -17.07 -4.06 -0.83
N THR A 149 -17.86 -3.44 0.06
CA THR A 149 -17.35 -2.45 1.03
C THR A 149 -17.03 -3.14 2.34
N VAL A 150 -15.85 -2.83 2.89
CA VAL A 150 -15.41 -3.29 4.20
C VAL A 150 -15.08 -2.09 5.07
N GLU A 151 -15.58 -2.12 6.30
CA GLU A 151 -15.26 -1.16 7.35
C GLU A 151 -14.67 -1.91 8.53
N PHE A 152 -13.62 -1.39 9.15
CA PHE A 152 -13.04 -2.01 10.32
C PHE A 152 -12.73 -0.98 11.39
N ASN A 153 -12.98 -1.36 12.64
CA ASN A 153 -12.61 -0.62 13.81
C ASN A 153 -11.96 -1.59 14.80
N LEU A 154 -10.63 -1.63 14.76
CA LEU A 154 -9.82 -2.60 15.46
C LEU A 154 -8.91 -1.92 16.47
N THR A 155 -8.56 -2.67 17.50
CA THR A 155 -7.40 -2.37 18.33
C THR A 155 -6.33 -3.40 18.01
N VAL A 156 -5.13 -2.92 17.65
CA VAL A 156 -3.99 -3.77 17.31
C VAL A 156 -2.87 -3.60 18.31
N ARG A 157 -2.10 -4.68 18.51
CA ARG A 157 -0.90 -4.69 19.35
C ARG A 157 0.25 -5.29 18.58
N LYS A 158 1.45 -4.75 18.80
CA LYS A 158 2.66 -5.29 18.19
C LYS A 158 2.85 -6.74 18.65
N SER A 159 3.26 -7.61 17.74
CA SER A 159 3.55 -9.01 18.04
C SER A 159 5.01 -9.31 17.71
N LEU A 160 5.72 -9.86 18.69
CA LEU A 160 7.09 -10.36 18.54
C LEU A 160 7.09 -11.82 18.96
N ASP A 161 7.45 -12.72 18.03
CA ASP A 161 7.46 -14.17 18.26
C ASP A 161 6.14 -14.68 18.88
N SER A 162 5.01 -14.22 18.32
CA SER A 162 3.64 -14.54 18.77
C SER A 162 3.26 -13.98 20.16
N ILE A 163 4.11 -13.18 20.80
CA ILE A 163 3.81 -12.51 22.06
C ILE A 163 3.36 -11.08 21.77
N LEU A 164 2.24 -10.66 22.38
CA LEU A 164 1.75 -9.28 22.27
C LEU A 164 2.59 -8.37 23.16
N VAL A 165 3.26 -7.40 22.53
CA VAL A 165 4.08 -6.37 23.16
C VAL A 165 3.50 -4.99 22.89
N ASP A 166 4.02 -3.99 23.59
CA ASP A 166 3.57 -2.59 23.53
C ASP A 166 2.10 -2.36 23.93
N SER A 167 1.74 -1.07 23.98
CA SER A 167 0.38 -0.60 24.23
C SER A 167 -0.53 -0.87 23.02
N PRO A 168 -1.83 -1.06 23.25
CA PRO A 168 -2.82 -1.12 22.18
C PRO A 168 -2.90 0.18 21.39
N ILE A 169 -3.11 0.06 20.08
CA ILE A 169 -3.21 1.18 19.13
C ILE A 169 -4.52 1.02 18.36
N ALA A 170 -5.24 2.13 18.14
CA ALA A 170 -6.39 2.14 17.26
C ALA A 170 -5.95 1.93 15.80
N PHE A 171 -6.65 1.04 15.12
CA PHE A 171 -6.48 0.77 13.70
C PHE A 171 -7.85 0.66 13.05
N THR A 172 -8.22 1.69 12.29
CA THR A 172 -9.55 1.80 11.69
C THR A 172 -9.42 2.08 10.21
N GLY A 173 -10.48 1.82 9.45
CA GLY A 173 -10.45 2.10 8.03
C GLY A 173 -11.71 1.65 7.31
N THR A 174 -11.79 2.07 6.05
CA THR A 174 -12.83 1.67 5.12
C THR A 174 -12.24 1.52 3.73
N PHE A 175 -12.67 0.51 3.00
CA PHE A 175 -12.29 0.33 1.61
C PHE A 175 -13.36 -0.40 0.81
N THR A 176 -13.28 -0.28 -0.50
CA THR A 176 -14.08 -1.03 -1.46
C THR A 176 -13.15 -1.91 -2.28
N GLY A 177 -13.40 -3.22 -2.23
CA GLY A 177 -12.77 -4.21 -3.10
C GLY A 177 -13.72 -4.63 -4.23
N ILE A 178 -13.18 -5.32 -5.23
CA ILE A 178 -13.96 -5.90 -6.33
C ILE A 178 -13.90 -7.42 -6.21
N ILE A 179 -15.05 -8.06 -6.09
CA ILE A 179 -15.20 -9.52 -6.22
C ILE A 179 -15.49 -9.84 -7.68
N GLU A 180 -14.65 -10.70 -8.28
CA GLU A 180 -14.79 -11.20 -9.65
C GLU A 180 -15.84 -12.30 -9.80
#